data_AF-S6VPF9-F1
#
_entry.id   AF-S6VPF9-F1
#
_cell.length_a   1.000
_cell.length_b   1.000
_cell.length_c   1.000
_cell.angle_alpha   90.00
_cell.angle_beta   90.00
_cell.angle_gamma   90.00
#
_symmetry.space_group_name_H-M   'P 1'
#
loop_
_entity.id
_entity.type
_entity.pdbx_description
1 polymer ?
#
loop_
_entity_poly.entity_id
_entity_poly.type
_entity_poly.pdbx_seq_one_letter_code
_entity_poly.pdbx_strand_id
1 'polypeptide(L)' 'WTRDVGRAHRVAKQVRAGTFWVNGYKTIHVSSPFGGYGESGYGRSSGLDALREYSEVKSVWVETAPKPAASFGYGA' A
#
# COMPACT_ATOMS: atom_id res chain seq x y z
N TRP A 1 -3.05 -26.16 -2.19
CA TRP A 1 -2.31 -26.83 -1.11
C TRP A 1 -1.11 -27.56 -1.69
N THR A 2 0.05 -27.55 -1.03
CA THR A 2 1.26 -28.25 -1.49
C THR A 2 2.29 -28.43 -0.39
N ARG A 3 3.13 -29.47 -0.50
CA ARG A 3 4.32 -29.65 0.35
C ARG A 3 5.52 -28.82 -0.14
N ASP A 4 5.53 -28.40 -1.40
CA ASP A 4 6.58 -27.54 -1.97
C ASP A 4 6.16 -26.07 -1.83
N VAL A 5 6.63 -25.42 -0.76
CA VAL A 5 6.37 -23.99 -0.48
C VAL A 5 7.00 -23.10 -1.56
N GLY A 6 8.13 -23.50 -2.16
CA GLY A 6 8.74 -22.79 -3.29
C GLY A 6 7.82 -22.75 -4.50
N ARG A 7 7.16 -23.85 -4.83
CA ARG A 7 6.10 -23.89 -5.85
C ARG A 7 4.94 -22.97 -5.48
N ALA A 8 4.52 -22.96 -4.22
CA ALA A 8 3.44 -22.09 -3.77
C ALA A 8 3.76 -20.61 -4.00
N HIS A 9 4.98 -20.16 -3.70
CA HIS A 9 5.43 -18.79 -3.98
C HIS A 9 5.51 -18.47 -5.48
N ARG A 10 5.97 -19.41 -6.32
CA ARG A 10 5.98 -19.22 -7.78
C ARG A 10 4.57 -19.02 -8.34
N VAL A 11 3.60 -19.80 -7.85
CA VAL A 11 2.18 -19.66 -8.23
C VAL A 11 1.62 -18.34 -7.68
N ALA A 12 1.86 -18.02 -6.40
CA ALA A 12 1.39 -16.78 -5.78
C ALA A 12 1.85 -15.54 -6.55
N LYS A 13 3.08 -15.55 -7.09
CA LYS A 13 3.62 -14.47 -7.95
C LYS A 13 2.87 -14.31 -9.27
N GLN A 14 2.31 -15.39 -9.83
CA GLN A 14 1.65 -15.39 -11.14
C GLN A 14 0.15 -15.08 -11.04
N VAL A 15 -0.47 -15.34 -9.88
CA VAL A 15 -1.90 -15.14 -9.68
C VAL A 15 -2.20 -13.66 -9.42
N ARG A 16 -3.11 -13.09 -10.21
CA ARG A 16 -3.61 -11.72 -10.05
C ARG A 16 -4.70 -11.69 -8.98
N ALA A 17 -4.29 -11.64 -7.71
CA ALA A 17 -5.18 -11.57 -6.55
C ALA A 17 -4.65 -10.59 -5.49
N GLY A 18 -5.54 -9.99 -4.71
CA GLY A 18 -5.12 -9.09 -3.62
C GLY A 18 -4.60 -9.82 -2.39
N THR A 19 -4.96 -11.09 -2.19
CA THR A 19 -4.46 -11.97 -1.12
C THR A 19 -4.33 -13.39 -1.64
N PHE A 20 -3.25 -14.08 -1.27
CA PHE A 20 -2.99 -15.47 -1.63
C PHE A 20 -2.57 -16.25 -0.39
N TRP A 21 -3.27 -17.33 -0.06
CA TRP A 21 -2.93 -18.19 1.08
C TRP A 21 -2.16 -19.43 0.62
N VAL A 22 -1.04 -19.72 1.28
CA VAL A 22 -0.30 -20.97 1.13
C VAL A 22 -0.67 -21.88 2.29
N ASN A 23 -1.24 -23.05 1.98
CA ASN A 23 -1.60 -24.07 2.97
C ASN A 23 -2.44 -23.56 4.15
N GLY A 24 -3.35 -22.64 3.86
CA GLY A 24 -4.29 -22.08 4.82
C GLY A 24 -5.44 -21.44 4.08
N TYR A 25 -6.45 -21.00 4.83
CA TYR A 25 -7.58 -20.28 4.27
C TYR A 25 -8.19 -19.37 5.33
N LYS A 26 -8.50 -18.13 4.95
CA LYS A 26 -9.08 -17.09 5.82
C LYS A 26 -8.32 -16.79 7.11
N THR A 27 -7.09 -17.29 7.27
CA THR A 27 -6.18 -16.81 8.30
C THR A 27 -5.65 -15.44 7.87
N ILE A 28 -6.09 -14.39 8.55
CA ILE A 28 -5.70 -13.02 8.26
C ILE A 28 -5.53 -12.24 9.57
N HIS A 29 -4.57 -11.34 9.59
CA HIS A 29 -4.38 -10.39 10.68
C HIS A 29 -4.80 -8.99 10.22
N VAL A 30 -5.44 -8.21 11.09
CA VAL A 30 -5.98 -6.87 10.75
C VAL A 30 -4.91 -5.88 10.26
N SER A 31 -3.64 -6.10 10.62
CA SER A 31 -2.53 -5.29 10.11
C SER A 31 -2.14 -5.59 8.66
N SER A 32 -2.62 -6.70 8.08
CA SER A 32 -2.31 -7.07 6.70
C SER A 32 -3.30 -6.43 5.73
N PRO A 33 -2.87 -5.88 4.59
CA PRO A 33 -3.77 -5.27 3.62
C PRO A 33 -4.68 -6.31 2.97
N PHE A 34 -5.99 -6.07 3.00
CA PHE A 34 -7.00 -6.93 2.38
C PHE A 34 -7.70 -6.21 1.24
N GLY A 35 -7.96 -6.90 0.13
CA GLY A 35 -8.60 -6.32 -1.04
C GLY A 35 -8.59 -7.23 -2.26
N GLY A 36 -9.26 -6.79 -3.31
CA GLY A 36 -9.41 -7.52 -4.57
C GLY A 36 -8.31 -7.24 -5.60
N TYR A 37 -8.51 -7.78 -6.79
CA TYR A 37 -7.77 -7.44 -7.99
C TYR A 37 -8.74 -7.50 -9.19
N GLY A 38 -8.64 -6.57 -10.14
CA GLY A 38 -9.53 -6.50 -11.31
C GLY A 38 -10.96 -6.15 -10.92
N GLU A 39 -11.94 -6.88 -11.47
CA GLU A 39 -13.38 -6.65 -11.20
C GLU A 39 -13.79 -6.93 -9.74
N SER A 40 -12.90 -7.49 -8.91
CA SER A 40 -13.14 -7.65 -7.46
C SER A 40 -12.99 -6.34 -6.68
N GLY A 41 -12.61 -5.23 -7.34
CA GLY A 41 -12.50 -3.90 -6.76
C GLY A 41 -11.06 -3.41 -6.59
N TYR A 42 -10.95 -2.16 -6.14
CA TYR A 42 -9.71 -1.40 -5.98
C TYR A 42 -9.50 -0.98 -4.51
N GLY A 43 -8.28 -0.56 -4.16
CA GLY A 43 -7.93 -0.14 -2.79
C GLY A 43 -7.68 -1.31 -1.82
N ARG A 44 -7.50 -0.99 -0.54
CA ARG A 44 -7.27 -1.94 0.56
C ARG A 44 -8.04 -1.53 1.82
N SER A 45 -8.63 -2.50 2.52
CA SER A 45 -9.51 -2.25 3.68
C SER A 45 -8.91 -2.66 5.03
N SER A 46 -7.64 -3.03 5.08
CA SER A 46 -6.92 -3.35 6.32
C SER A 46 -5.46 -2.90 6.26
N GLY A 47 -4.75 -2.97 7.39
CA GLY A 47 -3.37 -2.52 7.49
C GLY A 47 -3.18 -1.01 7.29
N LEU A 48 -1.92 -0.62 7.07
CA LEU A 48 -1.55 0.78 6.87
C LEU A 48 -2.18 1.38 5.59
N ASP A 49 -2.41 0.56 4.57
CA ASP A 49 -3.00 1.02 3.31
C ASP A 49 -4.45 1.49 3.50
N ALA A 50 -5.23 0.85 4.38
CA ALA A 50 -6.55 1.36 4.73
C ALA A 50 -6.48 2.69 5.46
N LEU A 51 -5.54 2.86 6.40
CA LEU A 51 -5.37 4.14 7.09
C LEU A 51 -5.02 5.27 6.11
N ARG A 52 -4.19 4.98 5.11
CA ARG A 52 -3.85 5.93 4.04
C ARG A 52 -5.06 6.32 3.20
N GLU A 53 -5.97 5.39 2.91
CA GLU A 53 -7.20 5.68 2.17
C GLU A 53 -8.12 6.69 2.90
N TYR A 54 -8.04 6.71 4.24
CA TYR A 54 -8.77 7.67 5.08
C TYR A 54 -7.91 8.85 5.55
N SER A 55 -6.74 9.08 4.94
CA SER A 55 -5.82 10.16 5.30
C SER A 55 -5.51 11.04 4.09
N GLU A 56 -5.40 12.35 4.32
CA GLU A 56 -5.02 13.31 3.28
C GLU A 56 -3.53 13.68 3.38
N VAL A 57 -2.81 13.58 2.26
CA VAL A 57 -1.39 13.96 2.20
C VAL A 57 -1.27 15.48 2.11
N LYS A 58 -0.58 16.09 3.08
CA LYS A 58 -0.28 17.52 3.09
C LYS A 58 1.23 17.75 3.10
N SER A 59 1.72 18.55 2.16
CA SER A 59 3.10 19.05 2.16
C SER A 59 3.13 20.45 2.78
N VAL A 60 4.02 20.66 3.74
CA VAL A 60 4.24 21.96 4.40
C VAL A 60 5.72 22.27 4.34
N TRP A 61 6.06 23.42 3.79
CA TRP A 61 7.44 23.91 3.67
C TRP A 61 7.59 25.18 4.49
N VAL A 62 8.72 25.30 5.17
CA VAL A 62 9.07 26.48 5.96
C VAL A 62 10.46 26.93 5.54
N GLU A 63 10.54 28.15 4.99
CA GLU A 63 11.81 28.85 4.83
C GLU A 63 12.25 29.40 6.18
N THR A 64 13.48 29.07 6.60
CA THR A 64 14.01 29.41 7.93
C THR A 64 15.24 30.32 7.87
N ALA A 65 15.74 30.63 6.67
CA ALA A 65 16.85 31.54 6.49
C ALA A 65 16.46 32.98 6.87
N PRO A 66 17.32 33.73 7.58
CA PRO A 66 17.12 35.16 7.83
C PRO A 66 16.99 35.98 6.54
N LYS A 67 17.61 35.52 5.45
CA LYS A 67 17.50 36.08 4.10
C LYS A 67 17.26 34.93 3.09
N PRO A 68 16.01 34.66 2.70
CA PRO A 68 15.68 33.63 1.73
C PRO A 68 16.37 33.83 0.37
N ALA A 69 16.70 32.73 -0.30
CA ALA A 69 17.23 32.77 -1.67
C ALA A 69 16.17 33.17 -2.70
N ALA A 70 14.90 32.86 -2.42
CA ALA A 70 13.74 33.30 -3.20
C ALA A 70 12.66 33.82 -2.26
N SER A 71 11.99 34.91 -2.65
CA SER A 71 10.77 35.36 -1.98
C SER A 71 9.67 34.32 -2.13
N PHE A 72 8.70 34.30 -1.20
CA PHE A 72 7.57 33.37 -1.24
C PHE A 72 6.87 33.40 -2.61
N GLY A 73 6.86 32.26 -3.32
CA GLY A 73 6.27 32.11 -4.64
C GLY A 73 7.26 31.59 -5.71
N TYR A 74 6.76 31.33 -6.92
CA TYR A 74 7.64 31.16 -8.08
C TYR A 74 8.12 32.56 -8.49
N GLY A 75 9.40 32.86 -8.26
CA GLY A 75 9.98 34.16 -8.59
C GLY A 75 9.86 34.48 -10.07
N ALA A 76 9.57 35.74 -10.38
CA ALA A 76 10.01 36.40 -11.60
C ALA A 76 11.31 37.16 -11.28
#